data_AF-A0A8T5PJV6-F1
#
_entry.id   AF-A0A8T5PJV6-F1
#
_cell.length_a   1.000
_cell.length_b   1.000
_cell.length_c   1.000
_cell.angle_alpha   90.00
_cell.angle_beta   90.00
_cell.angle_gamma   90.00
#
_symmetry.space_group_name_H-M   'P 1'
#
loop_
_entity.id
_entity.type
_entity.pdbx_description
1 polymer ?
#
loop_
_entity_poly.entity_id
_entity_poly.type
_entity_poly.pdbx_seq_one_letter_code
_entity_poly.pdbx_strand_id
1 'polypeptide(L)'
;MIARICLVCKKPFFVHPYKIKEGKGKYCSRKCCDSVKERVTRFDTKCVNCGKKFKVRKKEKRKFCSRKCYVEYSKKEKESKLNVICDFCGKQFHKKPHCLKELNFCSKECWYNFKSESETEEIICDNCGKKIRIPLSRYKQGGRFCSKKCYGEYKSKENTIVSLCDNCKKRIAVSRSEWKAYRHHFCSEECSKEYNKTKRVYKKRINRKILTKDDHALIPLNQNKFAIIDIDDIDKVKNYTWNIVGNDYVRTAKSIKGKRITMLLHRYIMGLKKGDNVDIDHINRNSLDCRKANMRLCNKGENRRNSIGKKDSTSEYKGLSKVELSNETKWAVQINGFYVGRYKDEKEAAIAADILSRHFYQDFAYLNFPELKKKSFKELLENNITENKQKILNIVNM
;
A
#
# COMPACT_ATOMS: atom_id res chain seq x y z
N MET A 1 -23.72 12.81 7.63
CA MET A 1 -25.14 12.98 7.24
C MET A 1 -25.23 14.16 6.27
N ILE A 2 -26.12 14.13 5.28
CA ILE A 2 -26.28 15.18 4.24
C ILE A 2 -27.64 15.85 4.41
N ALA A 3 -27.68 17.19 4.39
CA ALA A 3 -28.92 17.96 4.46
C ALA A 3 -29.70 17.89 3.14
N ARG A 4 -31.02 17.71 3.21
CA ARG A 4 -31.95 17.72 2.07
C ARG A 4 -33.25 18.41 2.45
N ILE A 5 -34.00 18.85 1.44
CA ILE A 5 -35.34 19.41 1.61
C ILE A 5 -36.37 18.32 1.32
N CYS A 6 -37.36 18.14 2.21
CA CYS A 6 -38.44 17.20 2.00
C CYS A 6 -39.29 17.63 0.79
N LEU A 7 -39.55 16.71 -0.15
CA LEU A 7 -40.31 17.04 -1.35
C LEU A 7 -41.78 17.43 -1.08
N VAL A 8 -42.31 17.08 0.09
CA VAL A 8 -43.73 17.26 0.46
C VAL A 8 -43.91 18.48 1.36
N CYS A 9 -43.39 18.46 2.59
CA CYS A 9 -43.59 19.57 3.53
C CYS A 9 -42.53 20.68 3.40
N LYS A 10 -41.57 20.55 2.48
CA LYS A 10 -40.48 21.51 2.21
C LYS A 10 -39.57 21.83 3.42
N LYS A 11 -39.66 21.06 4.51
CA LYS A 11 -38.76 21.22 5.67
C LYS A 11 -37.39 20.57 5.43
N PRO A 12 -36.28 21.17 5.91
CA PRO A 12 -34.96 20.57 5.85
C PRO A 12 -34.87 19.34 6.78
N PHE A 13 -34.10 18.33 6.38
CA PHE A 13 -33.83 17.11 7.16
C PHE A 13 -32.51 16.46 6.75
N PHE A 14 -31.96 15.59 7.60
CA PHE A 14 -30.67 14.95 7.36
C PHE A 14 -30.81 13.48 6.92
N VAL A 15 -30.01 13.07 5.94
CA VAL A 15 -30.02 11.73 5.35
C VAL A 15 -28.61 11.14 5.26
N HIS A 16 -28.45 9.85 5.51
CA HIS A 16 -27.16 9.19 5.35
C HIS A 16 -26.78 9.03 3.86
N PRO A 17 -25.51 9.27 3.45
CA PRO A 17 -25.07 9.16 2.06
C PRO A 17 -25.46 7.86 1.34
N TYR A 18 -25.40 6.70 2.00
CA TYR A 18 -25.79 5.42 1.38
C TYR A 18 -27.27 5.38 0.98
N LYS A 19 -28.17 6.01 1.76
CA LYS A 19 -29.60 6.08 1.40
C LYS A 19 -29.83 6.94 0.17
N ILE A 20 -29.00 7.96 -0.03
CA ILE A 20 -29.06 8.80 -1.24
C ILE A 20 -28.58 8.01 -2.45
N LYS A 21 -27.50 7.23 -2.31
CA LYS A 21 -26.96 6.34 -3.36
C LYS A 21 -27.99 5.29 -3.83
N GLU A 22 -28.86 4.82 -2.93
CA GLU A 22 -29.99 3.93 -3.25
C GLU A 22 -31.27 4.64 -3.75
N GLY A 23 -31.21 5.95 -4.03
CA GLY A 23 -32.37 6.73 -4.49
C GLY A 23 -33.44 7.00 -3.42
N LYS A 24 -33.13 6.78 -2.13
CA LYS A 24 -34.00 7.03 -0.97
C LYS A 24 -33.71 8.41 -0.36
N GLY A 25 -34.42 8.76 0.72
CA GLY A 25 -34.21 10.02 1.45
C GLY A 25 -34.81 11.25 0.76
N LYS A 26 -36.03 11.11 0.22
CA LYS A 26 -36.81 12.19 -0.42
C LYS A 26 -37.79 12.90 0.52
N TYR A 27 -38.10 12.28 1.66
CA TYR A 27 -39.13 12.74 2.60
C TYR A 27 -38.58 12.76 4.02
N CYS A 28 -38.90 13.80 4.79
CA CYS A 28 -38.42 13.95 6.17
C CYS A 28 -39.09 12.99 7.16
N SER A 29 -40.27 12.47 6.82
CA SER A 29 -41.05 11.59 7.70
C SER A 29 -41.83 10.55 6.91
N ARG A 30 -42.27 9.51 7.62
CA ARG A 30 -43.17 8.49 7.07
C ARG A 30 -44.50 9.10 6.61
N LYS A 31 -45.05 10.07 7.37
CA LYS A 31 -46.26 10.82 7.00
C LYS A 31 -46.11 11.52 5.63
N CYS A 32 -44.99 12.22 5.42
CA CYS A 32 -44.69 12.84 4.12
C CYS A 32 -44.45 11.81 3.00
N CYS A 33 -43.89 10.64 3.31
CA CYS A 33 -43.73 9.59 2.31
C CYS A 33 -45.07 8.98 1.89
N ASP A 34 -46.01 8.83 2.82
CA ASP A 34 -47.29 8.17 2.57
C ASP A 34 -48.31 9.10 1.91
N SER A 35 -48.26 10.41 2.15
CA SER A 35 -49.11 11.39 1.44
C SER A 35 -48.89 11.42 -0.08
N VAL A 36 -47.73 10.97 -0.56
CA VAL A 36 -47.44 10.78 -2.01
C VAL A 36 -47.95 9.43 -2.52
N LYS A 37 -48.05 8.42 -1.65
CA LYS A 37 -48.51 7.07 -2.02
C LYS A 37 -50.03 6.96 -2.15
N GLU A 38 -50.80 7.93 -1.67
CA GLU A 38 -52.25 7.95 -1.83
C GLU A 38 -52.71 8.28 -3.27
N ARG A 39 -51.82 8.81 -4.13
CA ARG A 39 -52.09 9.07 -5.56
C ARG A 39 -51.78 7.89 -6.48
N VAL A 40 -51.87 6.65 -6.02
CA VAL A 40 -51.68 5.48 -6.92
C VAL A 40 -52.98 5.21 -7.67
N THR A 41 -53.00 5.54 -8.96
CA THR A 41 -54.08 5.18 -9.89
C THR A 41 -54.36 3.67 -9.84
N ARG A 42 -55.59 3.32 -9.47
CA ARG A 42 -56.08 1.93 -9.48
C ARG A 42 -56.89 1.71 -10.76
N PHE A 43 -56.69 0.56 -11.39
CA PHE A 43 -57.37 0.19 -12.63
C PHE A 43 -58.29 -1.00 -12.38
N ASP A 44 -59.38 -1.08 -13.13
CA ASP A 44 -60.31 -2.20 -13.05
C ASP A 44 -59.73 -3.43 -13.75
N THR A 45 -59.79 -4.57 -13.07
CA THR A 45 -59.46 -5.90 -13.62
C THR A 45 -60.55 -6.90 -13.26
N LYS A 46 -60.66 -8.02 -14.00
CA LYS A 46 -61.70 -9.03 -13.82
C LYS A 46 -61.18 -10.20 -12.98
N CYS A 47 -61.94 -10.62 -11.98
CA CYS A 47 -61.61 -11.81 -11.18
C CYS A 47 -61.73 -13.08 -12.02
N VAL A 48 -60.68 -13.91 -12.03
CA VAL A 48 -60.63 -15.18 -12.78
C VAL A 48 -61.66 -16.20 -12.26
N ASN A 49 -62.02 -16.16 -10.97
CA ASN A 49 -62.99 -17.11 -10.40
C ASN A 49 -64.45 -16.72 -10.60
N CYS A 50 -64.82 -15.48 -10.26
CA CYS A 50 -66.22 -15.04 -10.20
C CYS A 50 -66.59 -13.98 -11.23
N GLY A 51 -65.65 -13.55 -12.08
CA GLY A 51 -65.89 -12.56 -13.12
C GLY A 51 -66.14 -11.13 -12.64
N LYS A 52 -66.20 -10.86 -11.33
CA LYS A 52 -66.41 -9.50 -10.78
C LYS A 52 -65.22 -8.59 -11.10
N LYS A 53 -65.50 -7.35 -11.51
CA LYS A 53 -64.50 -6.29 -11.69
C LYS A 53 -64.01 -5.80 -10.30
N PHE A 54 -62.71 -5.60 -10.14
CA PHE A 54 -62.10 -5.08 -8.91
C PHE A 54 -60.87 -4.23 -9.21
N LYS A 55 -60.53 -3.32 -8.30
CA LYS A 55 -59.47 -2.32 -8.48
C LYS A 55 -58.11 -2.82 -8.01
N VAL A 56 -57.10 -2.76 -8.87
CA VAL A 56 -55.70 -3.15 -8.56
C VAL A 56 -54.72 -2.03 -8.92
N ARG A 57 -53.54 -2.02 -8.28
CA ARG A 57 -52.45 -1.14 -8.72
C ARG A 57 -51.84 -1.69 -10.02
N LYS A 58 -51.33 -0.82 -10.89
CA LYS A 58 -50.68 -1.22 -12.18
C LYS A 58 -49.55 -2.26 -12.03
N LYS A 59 -48.85 -2.28 -10.89
CA LYS A 59 -47.80 -3.28 -10.57
C LYS A 59 -48.33 -4.58 -9.93
N GLU A 60 -49.56 -4.59 -9.42
CA GLU A 60 -50.13 -5.73 -8.72
C GLU A 60 -50.78 -6.69 -9.74
N LYS A 61 -50.13 -7.82 -10.03
CA LYS A 61 -50.68 -8.90 -10.89
C LYS A 61 -51.76 -9.74 -10.17
N ARG A 62 -52.71 -9.10 -9.48
CA ARG A 62 -53.76 -9.80 -8.72
C ARG A 62 -54.83 -10.34 -9.67
N LYS A 63 -55.06 -11.66 -9.63
CA LYS A 63 -56.03 -12.38 -10.46
C LYS A 63 -57.41 -12.58 -9.80
N PHE A 64 -57.51 -12.37 -8.49
CA PHE A 64 -58.72 -12.67 -7.71
C PHE A 64 -59.15 -11.47 -6.89
N CYS A 65 -60.46 -11.20 -6.90
CA CYS A 65 -61.06 -10.08 -6.16
C CYS A 65 -60.98 -10.28 -4.64
N SER A 66 -60.91 -11.53 -4.16
CA SER A 66 -60.86 -11.84 -2.73
C SER A 66 -60.08 -13.14 -2.46
N ARG A 67 -59.64 -13.32 -1.20
CA ARG A 67 -59.04 -14.59 -0.74
C ARG A 67 -60.02 -15.76 -0.90
N LYS A 68 -61.31 -15.54 -0.66
CA LYS A 68 -62.39 -16.52 -0.85
C LYS A 68 -62.45 -17.00 -2.31
N CYS A 69 -62.45 -16.09 -3.27
CA CYS A 69 -62.43 -16.45 -4.69
C CYS A 69 -61.16 -17.19 -5.11
N TYR A 70 -60.00 -16.86 -4.54
CA TYR A 70 -58.78 -17.64 -4.77
C TYR A 70 -58.88 -19.06 -4.18
N VAL A 71 -59.44 -19.22 -2.97
CA VAL A 71 -59.65 -20.53 -2.34
C VAL A 71 -60.60 -21.39 -3.17
N GLU A 72 -61.75 -20.86 -3.57
CA GLU A 72 -62.76 -21.56 -4.36
C GLU A 72 -62.20 -21.98 -5.73
N TYR A 73 -61.51 -21.07 -6.42
CA TYR A 73 -60.82 -21.39 -7.67
C TYR A 73 -59.77 -22.49 -7.47
N SER A 74 -58.97 -22.40 -6.40
CA SER A 74 -57.92 -23.38 -6.10
C SER A 74 -58.47 -24.75 -5.69
N LYS A 75 -59.70 -24.82 -5.14
CA LYS A 75 -60.39 -26.08 -4.88
C LYS A 75 -60.82 -26.76 -6.19
N LYS A 76 -61.46 -26.01 -7.10
CA LYS A 76 -61.81 -26.51 -8.45
C LYS A 76 -60.57 -26.95 -9.26
N GLU A 77 -59.45 -26.24 -9.13
CA GLU A 77 -58.19 -26.63 -9.78
C GLU A 77 -57.47 -27.81 -9.10
N LYS A 78 -57.78 -28.15 -7.84
CA LYS A 78 -57.17 -29.30 -7.16
C LYS A 78 -57.74 -30.63 -7.68
N GLU A 79 -58.97 -30.61 -8.18
CA GLU A 79 -59.70 -31.77 -8.72
C GLU A 79 -59.25 -32.15 -10.15
N SER A 80 -58.46 -31.32 -10.84
CA SER A 80 -58.02 -31.53 -12.23
C SER A 80 -56.55 -31.98 -12.38
N LYS A 81 -55.94 -32.54 -11.34
CA LYS A 81 -54.55 -33.05 -11.42
C LYS A 81 -54.48 -34.31 -12.27
N LEU A 82 -53.55 -34.34 -13.20
CA LEU A 82 -53.26 -35.50 -14.05
C LEU A 82 -52.14 -36.34 -13.43
N ASN A 83 -52.23 -37.65 -13.64
CA ASN A 83 -51.17 -38.60 -13.36
C ASN A 83 -50.12 -38.55 -14.47
N VAL A 84 -48.85 -38.39 -14.08
CA VAL A 84 -47.71 -38.29 -15.00
C VAL A 84 -46.59 -39.18 -14.49
N ILE A 85 -45.85 -39.80 -15.40
CA ILE A 85 -44.68 -40.62 -15.07
C ILE A 85 -43.44 -39.71 -15.09
N CYS A 86 -42.55 -39.86 -14.12
CA CYS A 86 -41.27 -39.15 -14.12
C CYS A 86 -40.33 -39.71 -15.21
N ASP A 87 -39.87 -38.86 -16.13
CA ASP A 87 -38.94 -39.21 -17.22
C ASP A 87 -37.49 -39.55 -16.76
N PHE A 88 -37.28 -39.69 -15.45
CA PHE A 88 -35.99 -40.09 -14.90
C PHE A 88 -36.12 -41.34 -14.02
N CYS A 89 -36.93 -41.28 -12.94
CA CYS A 89 -37.06 -42.39 -12.01
C CYS A 89 -38.26 -43.31 -12.26
N GLY A 90 -39.09 -43.03 -13.26
CA GLY A 90 -40.30 -43.81 -13.59
C GLY A 90 -41.44 -43.72 -12.56
N LYS A 91 -41.27 -43.00 -11.44
CA LYS A 91 -42.31 -42.87 -10.43
C LYS A 91 -43.48 -42.02 -10.93
N GLN A 92 -44.69 -42.48 -10.65
CA GLN A 92 -45.92 -41.73 -10.91
C GLN A 92 -46.06 -40.56 -9.93
N PHE A 93 -46.42 -39.39 -10.45
CA PHE A 93 -46.70 -38.19 -9.66
C PHE A 93 -47.77 -37.32 -10.32
N HIS A 94 -48.30 -36.36 -9.57
CA HIS A 94 -49.41 -35.53 -10.02
C HIS A 94 -48.93 -34.16 -10.51
N LYS A 95 -49.37 -33.75 -11.70
CA LYS A 95 -49.18 -32.39 -12.24
C LYS A 95 -50.50 -31.75 -12.63
N LYS A 96 -50.52 -30.42 -12.62
CA LYS A 96 -51.61 -29.66 -13.25
C LYS A 96 -51.44 -29.71 -14.77
N PRO A 97 -52.53 -29.74 -15.57
CA PRO A 97 -52.45 -29.80 -17.03
C PRO A 97 -51.53 -28.73 -17.65
N HIS A 98 -51.63 -27.47 -17.22
CA HIS A 98 -50.79 -26.37 -17.73
C HIS A 98 -49.32 -26.41 -17.26
N CYS A 99 -48.96 -27.33 -16.36
CA CYS A 99 -47.59 -27.55 -15.88
C CYS A 99 -46.92 -28.74 -16.58
N LEU A 100 -47.63 -29.46 -17.45
CA LEU A 100 -47.06 -30.49 -18.29
C LEU A 100 -46.05 -29.87 -19.25
N LYS A 101 -44.94 -30.56 -19.41
CA LYS A 101 -43.87 -30.24 -20.37
C LYS A 101 -43.60 -31.49 -21.20
N GLU A 102 -42.78 -31.38 -22.24
CA GLU A 102 -42.27 -32.54 -22.99
C GLU A 102 -41.57 -33.55 -22.07
N LEU A 103 -40.76 -33.05 -21.11
CA LEU A 103 -40.15 -33.86 -20.05
C LEU A 103 -40.64 -33.40 -18.66
N ASN A 104 -40.94 -34.36 -17.80
CA ASN A 104 -41.59 -34.23 -16.51
C ASN A 104 -40.82 -34.98 -15.43
N PHE A 105 -40.46 -34.26 -14.36
CA PHE A 105 -39.68 -34.81 -13.25
C PHE A 105 -40.46 -34.69 -11.95
N CYS A 106 -40.49 -35.76 -11.15
CA CYS A 106 -41.20 -35.79 -9.86
C CYS A 106 -40.52 -34.92 -8.80
N SER A 107 -39.24 -34.62 -8.97
CA SER A 107 -38.46 -33.76 -8.07
C SER A 107 -37.38 -32.98 -8.81
N LYS A 108 -36.84 -31.93 -8.18
CA LYS A 108 -35.67 -31.22 -8.69
C LYS A 108 -34.46 -32.15 -8.83
N GLU A 109 -34.31 -33.09 -7.90
CA GLU A 109 -33.24 -34.08 -7.91
C GLU A 109 -33.30 -34.98 -9.15
N CYS A 110 -34.48 -35.49 -9.50
CA CYS A 110 -34.68 -36.25 -10.74
C CYS A 110 -34.34 -35.43 -12.00
N TRP A 111 -34.69 -34.15 -12.04
CA TRP A 111 -34.29 -33.26 -13.14
C TRP A 111 -32.76 -33.07 -13.20
N TYR A 112 -32.11 -32.85 -12.07
CA TYR A 112 -30.65 -32.70 -12.01
C TYR A 112 -29.92 -33.97 -12.41
N ASN A 113 -30.40 -35.14 -11.98
CA ASN A 113 -29.79 -36.42 -12.31
C ASN A 113 -29.94 -36.73 -13.82
N PHE A 114 -31.15 -36.58 -14.36
CA PHE A 114 -31.40 -36.69 -15.81
C PHE A 114 -30.47 -35.77 -16.62
N LYS A 115 -30.34 -34.52 -16.19
CA LYS A 115 -29.45 -33.55 -16.85
C LYS A 115 -27.98 -33.94 -16.73
N SER A 116 -27.57 -34.47 -15.59
CA SER A 116 -26.17 -34.88 -15.37
C SER A 116 -25.78 -36.14 -16.15
N GLU A 117 -26.74 -36.99 -16.51
CA GLU A 117 -26.52 -38.18 -17.33
C GLU A 117 -26.61 -37.87 -18.83
N SER A 118 -27.52 -36.98 -19.23
CA SER A 118 -27.72 -36.61 -20.65
C SER A 118 -26.74 -35.57 -21.17
N GLU A 119 -26.25 -34.66 -20.33
CA GLU A 119 -25.29 -33.61 -20.71
C GLU A 119 -23.93 -33.84 -20.02
N THR A 120 -23.12 -34.75 -20.57
CA THR A 120 -21.74 -35.00 -20.12
C THR A 120 -20.69 -34.63 -21.17
N GLU A 121 -19.47 -34.37 -20.71
CA GLU A 121 -18.28 -34.14 -21.53
C GLU A 121 -17.15 -35.08 -21.07
N GLU A 122 -16.36 -35.60 -22.01
CA GLU A 122 -15.20 -36.43 -21.70
C GLU A 122 -13.95 -35.55 -21.52
N ILE A 123 -13.23 -35.74 -20.41
CA ILE A 123 -12.00 -35.00 -20.12
C ILE A 123 -10.88 -35.94 -19.64
N ILE A 124 -9.64 -35.47 -19.76
CA ILE A 124 -8.45 -36.08 -19.15
C ILE A 124 -8.17 -35.34 -17.83
N CYS A 125 -8.00 -36.08 -16.74
CA CYS A 125 -7.69 -35.49 -15.44
C CYS A 125 -6.27 -34.91 -15.41
N ASP A 126 -6.12 -33.61 -15.11
CA ASP A 126 -4.81 -32.93 -15.10
C ASP A 126 -3.82 -33.48 -14.06
N ASN A 127 -4.28 -34.17 -13.02
CA ASN A 127 -3.40 -34.77 -11.99
C ASN A 127 -2.98 -36.20 -12.31
N CYS A 128 -3.92 -37.06 -12.71
CA CYS A 128 -3.69 -38.50 -12.83
C CYS A 128 -3.77 -39.04 -14.27
N GLY A 129 -4.11 -38.20 -15.26
CA GLY A 129 -4.21 -38.59 -16.66
C GLY A 129 -5.41 -39.49 -17.01
N LYS A 130 -6.25 -39.85 -16.05
CA LYS A 130 -7.41 -40.72 -16.28
C LYS A 130 -8.47 -40.02 -17.13
N LYS A 131 -8.95 -40.69 -18.19
CA LYS A 131 -10.14 -40.29 -18.95
C LYS A 131 -11.40 -40.51 -18.11
N ILE A 132 -12.24 -39.48 -18.00
CA ILE A 132 -13.48 -39.48 -17.21
C ILE A 132 -14.58 -38.72 -17.96
N ARG A 133 -15.84 -39.01 -17.66
CA ARG A 133 -16.96 -38.16 -18.05
C ARG A 133 -17.39 -37.29 -16.87
N ILE A 134 -17.61 -36.01 -17.12
CA ILE A 134 -18.12 -35.05 -16.13
C ILE A 134 -19.34 -34.31 -16.70
N PRO A 135 -20.25 -33.78 -15.84
CA PRO A 135 -21.35 -32.96 -16.32
C PRO A 135 -20.87 -31.72 -17.08
N LEU A 136 -21.54 -31.37 -18.18
CA LEU A 136 -21.22 -30.21 -19.03
C LEU A 136 -21.18 -28.89 -18.24
N SER A 137 -22.00 -28.75 -17.20
CA SER A 137 -21.98 -27.60 -16.30
C SER A 137 -20.64 -27.44 -15.58
N ARG A 138 -20.07 -28.55 -15.09
CA ARG A 138 -18.76 -28.59 -14.43
C ARG A 138 -17.64 -28.33 -15.42
N TYR A 139 -17.75 -28.89 -16.64
CA TYR A 139 -16.78 -28.64 -17.71
C TYR A 139 -16.74 -27.15 -18.09
N LYS A 140 -17.90 -26.52 -18.29
CA LYS A 140 -18.04 -25.08 -18.61
C LYS A 140 -17.49 -24.16 -17.50
N GLN A 141 -17.50 -24.61 -16.26
CA GLN A 141 -16.89 -23.91 -15.12
C GLN A 141 -15.37 -24.19 -14.97
N GLY A 142 -14.74 -24.88 -15.93
CA GLY A 142 -13.31 -25.19 -15.90
C GLY A 142 -12.96 -26.43 -15.08
N GLY A 143 -13.87 -27.38 -14.89
CA GLY A 143 -13.56 -28.66 -14.26
C GLY A 143 -12.54 -29.46 -15.07
N ARG A 144 -11.45 -29.89 -14.41
CA ARG A 144 -10.34 -30.64 -15.02
C ARG A 144 -9.88 -31.88 -14.23
N PHE A 145 -10.54 -32.23 -13.14
CA PHE A 145 -10.06 -33.24 -12.20
C PHE A 145 -11.09 -34.35 -11.96
N CYS A 146 -10.65 -35.59 -11.83
CA CYS A 146 -11.53 -36.73 -11.54
C CYS A 146 -12.10 -36.72 -10.12
N SER A 147 -11.42 -36.07 -9.18
CA SER A 147 -11.84 -36.03 -7.78
C SER A 147 -11.30 -34.78 -7.08
N LYS A 148 -11.89 -34.45 -5.92
CA LYS A 148 -11.34 -33.43 -5.02
C LYS A 148 -9.91 -33.77 -4.58
N LYS A 149 -9.62 -35.06 -4.37
CA LYS A 149 -8.27 -35.56 -4.04
C LYS A 149 -7.26 -35.19 -5.13
N CYS A 150 -7.56 -35.50 -6.39
CA CYS A 150 -6.68 -35.16 -7.52
C CYS A 150 -6.47 -33.65 -7.68
N TYR A 151 -7.52 -32.84 -7.48
CA TYR A 151 -7.36 -31.39 -7.46
C TYR A 151 -6.41 -30.92 -6.34
N GLY A 152 -6.60 -31.44 -5.13
CA GLY A 152 -5.77 -31.10 -3.97
C GLY A 152 -4.29 -31.48 -4.15
N GLU A 153 -4.03 -32.68 -4.67
CA GLU A 153 -2.67 -33.16 -4.98
C GLU A 153 -1.99 -32.31 -6.05
N TYR A 154 -2.70 -32.01 -7.14
CA TYR A 154 -2.19 -31.14 -8.22
C TYR A 154 -1.84 -29.75 -7.68
N LYS A 155 -2.74 -29.14 -6.91
CA LYS A 155 -2.50 -27.83 -6.29
C LYS A 155 -1.35 -27.85 -5.30
N SER A 156 -1.18 -28.94 -4.55
CA SER A 156 -0.07 -29.07 -3.60
C SER A 156 1.27 -29.14 -4.33
N LYS A 157 1.36 -29.88 -5.44
CA LYS A 157 2.56 -29.95 -6.28
C LYS A 157 2.88 -28.59 -6.92
N GLU A 158 1.89 -27.92 -7.51
CA GLU A 158 2.04 -26.60 -8.13
C GLU A 158 2.50 -25.53 -7.11
N ASN A 159 2.05 -25.65 -5.87
CA ASN A 159 2.36 -24.73 -4.79
C ASN A 159 3.64 -25.09 -4.02
N THR A 160 4.40 -26.10 -4.46
CA THR A 160 5.67 -26.50 -3.86
C THR A 160 6.85 -25.96 -4.66
N ILE A 161 7.77 -25.29 -3.98
CA ILE A 161 9.04 -24.77 -4.53
C ILE A 161 10.18 -25.64 -4.00
N VAL A 162 11.11 -26.01 -4.87
CA VAL A 162 12.37 -26.61 -4.45
C VAL A 162 13.36 -25.50 -4.11
N SER A 163 13.80 -25.45 -2.86
CA SER A 163 14.81 -24.52 -2.35
C SER A 163 16.01 -25.28 -1.80
N LEU A 164 17.06 -24.57 -1.41
CA LEU A 164 18.21 -25.12 -0.68
C LEU A 164 18.09 -24.74 0.80
N CYS A 165 18.41 -25.67 1.69
CA CYS A 165 18.55 -25.39 3.11
C CYS A 165 19.68 -24.37 3.35
N ASP A 166 19.38 -23.25 4.03
CA ASP A 166 20.34 -22.18 4.30
C ASP A 166 21.57 -22.66 5.10
N ASN A 167 21.41 -23.68 5.94
CA ASN A 167 22.49 -24.28 6.74
C ASN A 167 23.30 -25.32 5.95
N CYS A 168 22.68 -26.46 5.61
CA CYS A 168 23.39 -27.64 5.07
C CYS A 168 23.35 -27.77 3.54
N LYS A 169 22.68 -26.85 2.83
CA LYS A 169 22.55 -26.82 1.36
C LYS A 169 21.83 -28.00 0.71
N LYS A 170 21.21 -28.90 1.50
CA LYS A 170 20.34 -29.95 0.95
C LYS A 170 19.13 -29.35 0.25
N ARG A 171 18.66 -29.98 -0.84
CA ARG A 171 17.41 -29.61 -1.52
C ARG A 171 16.22 -29.93 -0.62
N ILE A 172 15.31 -28.97 -0.51
CA ILE A 172 14.09 -29.06 0.32
C ILE A 172 12.89 -28.61 -0.48
N ALA A 173 11.75 -29.25 -0.22
CA ALA A 173 10.45 -28.84 -0.75
C ALA A 173 9.79 -27.90 0.26
N VAL A 174 9.47 -26.67 -0.16
CA VAL A 174 8.80 -25.67 0.67
C VAL A 174 7.54 -25.17 -0.03
N SER A 175 6.50 -24.86 0.73
CA SER A 175 5.31 -24.25 0.12
C SER A 175 5.63 -22.85 -0.40
N ARG A 176 4.98 -22.40 -1.48
CA ARG A 176 5.17 -21.06 -2.04
C ARG A 176 4.84 -19.95 -1.04
N SER A 177 3.90 -20.19 -0.14
CA SER A 177 3.57 -19.32 0.99
C SER A 177 4.73 -19.21 1.98
N GLU A 178 5.31 -20.34 2.36
CA GLU A 178 6.46 -20.39 3.30
C GLU A 178 7.72 -19.78 2.67
N TRP A 179 7.96 -20.05 1.39
CA TRP A 179 9.06 -19.45 0.63
C TRP A 179 8.99 -17.92 0.62
N LYS A 180 7.78 -17.35 0.52
CA LYS A 180 7.55 -15.90 0.59
C LYS A 180 7.59 -15.34 2.01
N ALA A 181 7.09 -16.07 2.99
CA ALA A 181 6.94 -15.58 4.36
C ALA A 181 8.27 -15.52 5.12
N TYR A 182 9.21 -16.43 4.81
CA TYR A 182 10.46 -16.57 5.54
C TYR A 182 11.67 -16.28 4.66
N ARG A 183 12.63 -15.56 5.21
CA ARG A 183 13.89 -15.22 4.53
C ARG A 183 14.87 -16.40 4.45
N HIS A 184 14.77 -17.33 5.38
CA HIS A 184 15.66 -18.49 5.49
C HIS A 184 14.81 -19.76 5.57
N HIS A 185 15.25 -20.80 4.90
CA HIS A 185 14.56 -22.09 4.82
C HIS A 185 15.52 -23.19 5.25
N PHE A 186 15.03 -24.12 6.08
CA PHE A 186 15.87 -25.15 6.68
C PHE A 186 15.26 -26.52 6.45
N CYS A 187 16.12 -27.54 6.28
CA CYS A 187 15.66 -28.92 6.14
C CYS A 187 15.23 -29.55 7.46
N SER A 188 15.61 -28.95 8.59
CA SER A 188 15.25 -29.43 9.92
C SER A 188 15.40 -28.34 10.97
N GLU A 189 14.83 -28.58 12.15
CA GLU A 189 14.95 -27.67 13.30
C GLU A 189 16.41 -27.54 13.75
N GLU A 190 17.19 -28.62 13.68
CA GLU A 190 18.63 -28.65 13.99
C GLU A 190 19.40 -27.70 13.06
N CYS A 191 19.13 -27.77 11.75
CA CYS A 191 19.75 -26.86 10.79
C CYS A 191 19.43 -25.39 11.05
N SER A 192 18.19 -25.09 11.47
CA SER A 192 17.81 -23.75 11.90
C SER A 192 18.57 -23.33 13.16
N LYS A 193 18.67 -24.20 14.18
CA LYS A 193 19.38 -23.93 15.43
C LYS A 193 20.87 -23.69 15.19
N GLU A 194 21.52 -24.51 14.37
CA GLU A 194 22.94 -24.38 14.02
C GLU A 194 23.23 -23.09 13.25
N TYR A 195 22.43 -22.77 12.24
CA TYR A 195 22.53 -21.51 11.48
C TYR A 195 22.43 -20.29 12.41
N ASN A 196 21.51 -20.34 13.38
CA ASN A 196 21.34 -19.27 14.35
C ASN A 196 22.49 -19.21 15.37
N LYS A 197 23.10 -20.36 15.73
CA LYS A 197 24.26 -20.43 16.62
C LYS A 197 25.49 -19.79 15.97
N THR A 198 25.79 -20.10 14.70
CA THR A 198 26.91 -19.49 13.97
C THR A 198 26.72 -17.98 13.79
N LYS A 199 25.52 -17.50 13.49
CA LYS A 199 25.18 -16.05 13.47
C LYS A 199 25.30 -15.38 14.83
N ARG A 200 24.92 -16.05 15.94
CA ARG A 200 25.10 -15.53 17.31
C ARG A 200 26.57 -15.41 17.69
N VAL A 201 27.40 -16.40 17.33
CA VAL A 201 28.86 -16.33 17.50
C VAL A 201 29.45 -15.20 16.68
N TYR A 202 29.05 -15.06 15.40
CA TYR A 202 29.49 -13.96 14.53
C TYR A 202 29.07 -12.58 15.06
N LYS A 203 27.86 -12.43 15.61
CA LYS A 203 27.40 -11.19 16.29
C LYS A 203 28.18 -10.88 17.57
N LYS A 204 28.66 -11.90 18.30
CA LYS A 204 29.49 -11.74 19.50
C LYS A 204 30.94 -11.36 19.15
N ARG A 205 31.39 -11.68 17.93
CA ARG A 205 32.77 -11.53 17.46
C ARG A 205 32.96 -10.41 16.44
N ILE A 206 32.08 -9.39 16.40
CA ILE A 206 32.55 -8.07 15.99
C ILE A 206 33.63 -7.74 17.00
N ASN A 207 34.89 -7.72 16.56
CA ASN A 207 35.99 -7.23 17.37
C ASN A 207 35.63 -5.79 17.74
N ARG A 208 35.09 -5.57 18.93
CA ARG A 208 34.67 -4.23 19.42
C ARG A 208 35.87 -3.42 19.90
N LYS A 209 37.08 -3.95 19.74
CA LYS A 209 38.31 -3.22 19.99
C LYS A 209 38.35 -2.05 19.01
N ILE A 210 38.46 -0.85 19.56
CA ILE A 210 38.73 0.36 18.78
C ILE A 210 40.06 0.15 18.07
N LEU A 211 40.08 0.41 16.77
CA LEU A 211 41.29 0.27 15.95
C LEU A 211 41.94 1.65 15.85
N THR A 212 43.15 1.79 16.38
CA THR A 212 43.93 3.01 16.24
C THR A 212 44.66 3.02 14.90
N LYS A 213 44.64 4.16 14.22
CA LYS A 213 45.42 4.52 13.03
C LYS A 213 46.38 5.66 13.41
N ASP A 214 47.20 6.10 12.46
CA ASP A 214 48.26 7.08 12.72
C ASP A 214 47.71 8.43 13.21
N ASP A 215 46.55 8.88 12.70
CA ASP A 215 45.95 10.19 12.98
C ASP A 215 44.52 10.13 13.55
N HIS A 216 43.90 8.94 13.63
CA HIS A 216 42.52 8.78 14.10
C HIS A 216 42.27 7.39 14.68
N ALA A 217 41.10 7.18 15.26
CA ALA A 217 40.65 5.86 15.70
C ALA A 217 39.29 5.47 15.10
N LEU A 218 39.10 4.17 14.91
CA LEU A 218 37.90 3.59 14.31
C LEU A 218 37.13 2.79 15.36
N ILE A 219 35.89 3.20 15.62
CA ILE A 219 34.95 2.49 16.48
C ILE A 219 34.17 1.50 15.62
N PRO A 220 34.28 0.18 15.85
CA PRO A 220 33.48 -0.83 15.14
C PRO A 220 32.00 -0.70 15.51
N LEU A 221 31.13 -0.62 14.50
CA LEU A 221 29.68 -0.52 14.65
C LEU A 221 28.98 -1.81 14.21
N ASN A 222 27.69 -1.92 14.50
CA ASN A 222 26.84 -2.90 13.81
C ASN A 222 26.83 -2.65 12.29
N GLN A 223 26.43 -3.67 11.52
CA GLN A 223 26.40 -3.63 10.05
C GLN A 223 27.79 -3.52 9.38
N ASN A 224 28.87 -3.91 10.07
CA ASN A 224 30.25 -3.87 9.55
C ASN A 224 30.69 -2.47 9.08
N LYS A 225 30.24 -1.42 9.78
CA LYS A 225 30.65 -0.03 9.56
C LYS A 225 31.58 0.43 10.69
N PHE A 226 32.27 1.55 10.47
CA PHE A 226 33.12 2.19 11.47
C PHE A 226 32.73 3.65 11.65
N ALA A 227 32.82 4.16 12.87
CA ALA A 227 32.87 5.60 13.12
C ALA A 227 34.32 6.03 13.32
N ILE A 228 34.68 7.18 12.78
CA ILE A 228 36.00 7.82 12.86
C ILE A 228 35.96 8.83 14.00
N ILE A 229 36.96 8.82 14.88
CA ILE A 229 37.11 9.75 16.00
C ILE A 229 38.57 10.19 16.14
N ASP A 230 38.82 11.27 16.87
CA ASP A 230 40.19 11.62 17.28
C ASP A 230 40.72 10.60 18.29
N ILE A 231 42.05 10.39 18.28
CA ILE A 231 42.72 9.44 19.19
C ILE A 231 42.48 9.82 20.66
N ASP A 232 42.48 11.11 20.98
CA ASP A 232 42.28 11.61 22.35
C ASP A 232 40.87 11.36 22.91
N ASP A 233 39.90 11.01 22.05
CA ASP A 233 38.53 10.70 22.49
C ASP A 233 38.31 9.20 22.76
N ILE A 234 39.30 8.33 22.51
CA ILE A 234 39.21 6.88 22.77
C ILE A 234 38.77 6.61 24.21
N ASP A 235 39.37 7.28 25.19
CA ASP A 235 39.09 7.05 26.61
C ASP A 235 37.67 7.43 27.01
N LYS A 236 37.09 8.43 26.34
CA LYS A 236 35.69 8.82 26.55
C LYS A 236 34.75 7.72 26.06
N VAL A 237 35.05 7.11 24.91
CA VAL A 237 34.09 6.25 24.19
C VAL A 237 34.27 4.75 24.45
N LYS A 238 35.46 4.29 24.87
CA LYS A 238 35.85 2.86 24.94
C LYS A 238 34.97 1.99 25.83
N ASN A 239 34.34 2.58 26.84
CA ASN A 239 33.50 1.87 27.80
C ASN A 239 32.04 1.70 27.34
N TYR A 240 31.72 2.12 26.12
CA TYR A 240 30.37 2.04 25.56
C TYR A 240 30.31 1.21 24.29
N THR A 241 29.20 0.50 24.10
CA THR A 241 28.91 -0.15 22.81
C THR A 241 28.14 0.82 21.91
N TRP A 242 28.80 1.29 20.86
CA TRP A 242 28.21 2.20 19.88
C TRP A 242 27.57 1.43 18.73
N ASN A 243 26.45 1.94 18.25
CA ASN A 243 25.69 1.34 17.15
C ASN A 243 25.22 2.42 16.19
N ILE A 244 25.30 2.15 14.89
CA ILE A 244 24.60 2.91 13.86
C ILE A 244 23.10 2.56 13.87
N VAL A 245 22.25 3.58 13.84
CA VAL A 245 20.80 3.47 13.74
C VAL A 245 20.29 4.31 12.58
N GLY A 246 19.41 3.71 11.77
CA GLY A 246 19.13 4.22 10.44
C GLY A 246 20.39 4.14 9.58
N ASN A 247 20.61 5.15 8.75
CA ASN A 247 21.84 5.29 7.96
C ASN A 247 22.84 6.30 8.54
N ASP A 248 22.44 7.12 9.52
CA ASP A 248 23.15 8.38 9.78
C ASP A 248 23.40 8.72 11.26
N TYR A 249 23.07 7.84 12.21
CA TYR A 249 23.26 8.19 13.64
C TYR A 249 24.01 7.10 14.39
N VAL A 250 25.19 7.46 14.91
CA VAL A 250 25.94 6.63 15.86
C VAL A 250 25.47 6.95 17.27
N ARG A 251 24.94 5.95 17.96
CA ARG A 251 24.40 6.10 19.32
C ARG A 251 24.73 4.95 20.24
N THR A 252 24.70 5.23 21.53
CA THR A 252 24.66 4.23 22.60
C THR A 252 23.51 4.56 23.57
N ALA A 253 23.24 3.67 24.51
CA ALA A 253 22.26 3.91 25.55
C ALA A 253 22.78 3.40 26.90
N LYS A 254 22.61 4.22 27.95
CA LYS A 254 22.97 3.90 29.33
C LYS A 254 21.72 3.96 30.21
N SER A 255 21.65 3.10 31.23
CA SER A 255 20.63 3.22 32.28
C SER A 255 21.17 4.09 33.41
N ILE A 256 20.44 5.15 33.77
CA ILE A 256 20.77 6.03 34.90
C ILE A 256 19.50 6.16 35.75
N LYS A 257 19.58 5.78 37.04
CA LYS A 257 18.45 5.78 37.99
C LYS A 257 17.20 5.09 37.42
N GLY A 258 17.38 3.92 36.78
CA GLY A 258 16.30 3.15 36.16
C GLY A 258 15.75 3.70 34.83
N LYS A 259 16.20 4.88 34.38
CA LYS A 259 15.79 5.48 33.10
C LYS A 259 16.83 5.22 32.02
N ARG A 260 16.37 4.76 30.85
CA ARG A 260 17.22 4.58 29.67
C ARG A 260 17.49 5.93 29.00
N ILE A 261 18.75 6.33 28.93
CA ILE A 261 19.22 7.56 28.29
C ILE A 261 19.98 7.21 27.02
N THR A 262 19.55 7.77 25.90
CA THR A 262 20.23 7.64 24.60
C THR A 262 21.28 8.74 24.46
N MET A 263 22.47 8.36 24.03
CA MET A 263 23.60 9.27 23.79
C MET A 263 24.03 9.16 22.32
N LEU A 264 24.14 10.29 21.63
CA LEU A 264 24.69 10.36 20.27
C LEU A 264 26.21 10.57 20.34
N LEU A 265 26.98 9.90 19.48
CA LEU A 265 28.44 9.91 19.54
C LEU A 265 29.01 11.32 19.38
N HIS A 266 28.60 12.03 18.32
CA HIS A 266 29.06 13.40 18.05
C HIS A 266 28.77 14.35 19.22
N ARG A 267 27.56 14.27 19.82
CA ARG A 267 27.21 15.10 21.00
C ARG A 267 28.07 14.76 22.20
N TYR A 268 28.31 13.47 22.42
CA TYR A 268 29.07 13.01 23.56
C TYR A 268 30.55 13.43 23.48
N ILE A 269 31.18 13.33 22.30
CA ILE A 269 32.55 13.80 22.07
C ILE A 269 32.68 15.29 22.34
N MET A 270 31.69 16.07 21.89
CA MET A 270 31.63 17.53 22.07
C MET A 270 31.13 17.97 23.45
N GLY A 271 30.87 17.03 24.38
CA GLY A 271 30.44 17.33 25.75
C GLY A 271 29.01 17.86 25.89
N LEU A 272 28.19 17.78 24.83
CA LEU A 272 26.81 18.24 24.86
C LEU A 272 25.87 17.23 25.53
N LYS A 273 24.94 17.73 26.33
CA LYS A 273 23.92 16.96 27.02
C LYS A 273 22.60 17.00 26.24
N LYS A 274 21.69 16.11 26.64
CA LYS A 274 20.31 16.11 26.14
C LYS A 274 19.58 17.32 26.73
N GLY A 275 19.08 18.20 25.86
CA GLY A 275 18.35 19.42 26.26
C GLY A 275 19.07 20.71 25.85
N ASP A 276 20.37 20.66 25.56
CA ASP A 276 21.09 21.84 25.08
C ASP A 276 20.48 22.32 23.77
N ASN A 277 20.21 23.63 23.67
CA ASN A 277 19.59 24.26 22.51
C ASN A 277 20.61 24.55 21.39
N VAL A 278 21.53 23.61 21.17
CA VAL A 278 22.56 23.65 20.12
C VAL A 278 22.70 22.26 19.53
N ASP A 279 22.96 22.20 18.23
CA ASP A 279 23.17 20.97 17.47
C ASP A 279 24.61 20.91 16.93
N ILE A 280 25.00 19.73 16.43
CA ILE A 280 26.33 19.54 15.82
C ILE A 280 26.15 19.17 14.36
N ASP A 281 26.69 20.03 13.50
CA ASP A 281 26.79 19.80 12.07
C ASP A 281 28.10 19.06 11.75
N HIS A 282 28.03 18.11 10.81
CA HIS A 282 29.21 17.46 10.26
C HIS A 282 29.59 18.20 8.97
N ILE A 283 30.74 18.84 8.95
CA ILE A 283 31.19 19.71 7.84
C ILE A 283 31.17 18.94 6.52
N ASN A 284 31.68 17.70 6.52
CA ASN A 284 31.69 16.82 5.34
C ASN A 284 30.37 16.04 5.11
N ARG A 285 29.36 16.22 5.97
CA ARG A 285 28.05 15.52 5.95
C ARG A 285 28.12 14.01 6.18
N ASN A 286 29.30 13.49 6.52
CA ASN A 286 29.48 12.10 6.93
C ASN A 286 29.29 12.01 8.44
N SER A 287 28.12 11.52 8.84
CA SER A 287 27.75 11.30 10.24
C SER A 287 28.58 10.23 10.98
N LEU A 288 29.39 9.47 10.23
CA LEU A 288 30.35 8.52 10.79
C LEU A 288 31.72 9.14 11.04
N ASP A 289 32.00 10.34 10.53
CA ASP A 289 33.24 11.06 10.81
C ASP A 289 33.05 12.04 11.96
N CYS A 290 33.19 11.54 13.18
CA CYS A 290 33.04 12.30 14.42
C CYS A 290 34.37 12.85 14.95
N ARG A 291 35.35 13.13 14.08
CA ARG A 291 36.53 13.91 14.45
C ARG A 291 36.13 15.37 14.70
N LYS A 292 36.73 16.01 15.71
CA LYS A 292 36.44 17.40 16.09
C LYS A 292 36.65 18.36 14.93
N ALA A 293 37.68 18.15 14.11
CA ALA A 293 37.94 18.93 12.90
C ALA A 293 36.81 18.88 11.86
N ASN A 294 35.95 17.86 11.92
CA ASN A 294 34.79 17.70 11.04
C ASN A 294 33.46 18.09 11.70
N MET A 295 33.47 18.49 12.97
CA MET A 295 32.25 18.83 13.72
C MET A 295 32.25 20.31 14.11
N ARG A 296 31.07 20.93 14.06
CA ARG A 296 30.88 22.31 14.52
C ARG A 296 29.53 22.52 15.19
N LEU A 297 29.48 23.44 16.14
CA LEU A 297 28.22 23.87 16.75
C LEU A 297 27.38 24.61 15.73
N CYS A 298 26.07 24.35 15.76
CA CYS A 298 25.12 24.99 14.85
C CYS A 298 23.72 25.04 15.46
N ASN A 299 22.87 25.89 14.91
CA ASN A 299 21.44 25.81 15.08
C ASN A 299 20.79 24.91 14.01
N LYS A 300 19.51 24.57 14.20
CA LYS A 300 18.77 23.70 13.27
C LYS A 300 18.68 24.24 11.84
N GLY A 301 18.68 25.56 11.67
CA GLY A 301 18.63 26.23 10.37
C GLY A 301 19.96 26.11 9.62
N GLU A 302 21.06 26.36 10.32
CA GLU A 302 22.43 26.17 9.82
C GLU A 302 22.70 24.73 9.40
N ASN A 303 22.37 23.75 10.25
CA ASN A 303 22.50 22.33 9.92
C ASN A 303 21.73 21.97 8.64
N ARG A 304 20.51 22.52 8.48
CA ARG A 304 19.69 22.32 7.26
C ARG A 304 20.31 22.97 6.02
N ARG A 305 21.01 24.10 6.15
CA ARG A 305 21.71 24.75 5.03
C ARG A 305 22.84 23.86 4.48
N ASN A 306 23.45 23.02 5.33
CA ASN A 306 24.46 22.02 4.93
C ASN A 306 23.86 20.66 4.48
N SER A 307 22.53 20.49 4.41
CA SER A 307 21.96 19.22 3.94
C SER A 307 22.06 19.06 2.42
N ILE A 308 22.06 17.82 1.92
CA ILE A 308 21.83 17.56 0.49
C ILE A 308 20.40 18.00 0.11
N GLY A 309 20.18 18.34 -1.16
CA GLY A 309 18.86 18.60 -1.73
C GLY A 309 17.89 17.41 -1.56
N LYS A 310 16.59 17.64 -1.76
CA LYS A 310 15.59 16.56 -1.66
C LYS A 310 15.75 15.57 -2.81
N LYS A 311 15.53 14.28 -2.54
CA LYS A 311 15.63 13.20 -3.54
C LYS A 311 14.65 13.36 -4.72
N ASP A 312 13.47 13.92 -4.46
CA ASP A 312 12.41 14.16 -5.46
C ASP A 312 12.42 15.61 -5.97
N SER A 313 13.59 16.24 -5.99
CA SER A 313 13.79 17.58 -6.56
C SER A 313 13.63 17.56 -8.08
N THR A 314 13.20 18.68 -8.66
CA THR A 314 13.11 18.84 -10.11
C THR A 314 14.46 19.10 -10.78
N SER A 315 15.50 19.37 -9.98
CA SER A 315 16.90 19.55 -10.38
C SER A 315 17.80 18.60 -9.59
N GLU A 316 18.90 18.16 -10.21
CA GLU A 316 19.99 17.47 -9.51
C GLU A 316 20.76 18.40 -8.55
N TYR A 317 20.71 19.71 -8.78
CA TYR A 317 21.37 20.73 -7.98
C TYR A 317 20.45 21.33 -6.92
N LYS A 318 21.01 21.60 -5.75
CA LYS A 318 20.31 22.25 -4.63
C LYS A 318 20.08 23.73 -4.93
N GLY A 319 18.88 24.21 -4.62
CA GLY A 319 18.52 25.63 -4.72
C GLY A 319 17.87 26.03 -6.05
N LEU A 320 17.63 25.06 -6.93
CA LEU A 320 16.98 25.27 -8.21
C LEU A 320 15.54 24.78 -8.21
N SER A 321 14.72 25.39 -9.08
CA SER A 321 13.39 24.90 -9.41
C SER A 321 13.19 24.97 -10.92
N LYS A 322 12.78 23.85 -11.52
CA LYS A 322 12.38 23.80 -12.93
C LYS A 322 11.13 24.65 -13.15
N VAL A 323 11.15 25.53 -14.13
CA VAL A 323 10.03 26.37 -14.55
C VAL A 323 9.74 26.10 -16.02
N GLU A 324 8.55 25.60 -16.30
CA GLU A 324 8.08 25.37 -17.67
C GLU A 324 7.34 26.62 -18.17
N LEU A 325 7.85 27.22 -19.24
CA LEU A 325 7.24 28.36 -19.93
C LEU A 325 6.64 27.85 -21.25
N SER A 326 5.80 28.67 -21.89
CA SER A 326 5.10 28.28 -23.13
C SER A 326 6.02 27.80 -24.25
N ASN A 327 7.26 28.29 -24.30
CA ASN A 327 8.20 28.06 -25.41
C ASN A 327 9.52 27.42 -24.97
N GLU A 328 9.83 27.34 -23.67
CA GLU A 328 11.09 26.82 -23.16
C GLU A 328 11.01 26.41 -21.69
N THR A 329 11.96 25.59 -21.24
CA THR A 329 12.19 25.31 -19.81
C THR A 329 13.34 26.18 -19.31
N LYS A 330 13.17 26.77 -18.12
CA LYS A 330 14.24 27.49 -17.42
C LYS A 330 14.41 27.02 -15.98
N TRP A 331 15.54 27.36 -15.39
CA TRP A 331 15.89 27.06 -14.01
C TRP A 331 15.85 28.32 -13.15
N ALA A 332 14.91 28.37 -12.20
CA ALA A 332 14.78 29.49 -11.28
C ALA A 332 15.70 29.33 -10.06
N VAL A 333 16.40 30.40 -9.70
CA VAL A 333 17.28 30.47 -8.52
C VAL A 333 16.67 31.37 -7.46
N GLN A 334 16.42 30.81 -6.27
CA GLN A 334 16.00 31.58 -5.10
C GLN A 334 16.73 31.08 -3.84
N ILE A 335 17.55 31.95 -3.23
CA ILE A 335 18.34 31.62 -2.03
C ILE A 335 18.07 32.66 -0.95
N ASN A 336 17.83 32.21 0.29
CA ASN A 336 17.56 33.06 1.45
C ASN A 336 16.44 34.11 1.23
N GLY A 337 15.42 33.77 0.44
CA GLY A 337 14.33 34.67 0.07
C GLY A 337 14.60 35.54 -1.16
N PHE A 338 15.85 35.69 -1.59
CA PHE A 338 16.23 36.48 -2.76
C PHE A 338 16.07 35.67 -4.05
N TYR A 339 15.17 36.13 -4.92
CA TYR A 339 15.00 35.58 -6.27
C TYR A 339 15.93 36.28 -7.24
N VAL A 340 16.86 35.54 -7.83
CA VAL A 340 17.90 36.11 -8.71
C VAL A 340 17.46 36.10 -10.16
N GLY A 341 16.80 35.05 -10.60
CA GLY A 341 16.30 34.98 -11.96
C GLY A 341 16.08 33.56 -12.43
N ARG A 342 15.89 33.45 -13.74
CA ARG A 342 15.78 32.20 -14.48
C ARG A 342 16.96 32.10 -15.44
N TYR A 343 17.45 30.89 -15.62
CA TYR A 343 18.59 30.55 -16.46
C TYR A 343 18.19 29.47 -17.46
N LYS A 344 18.74 29.53 -18.67
CA LYS A 344 18.56 28.47 -19.67
C LYS A 344 19.40 27.23 -19.31
N ASP A 345 20.65 27.45 -18.91
CA ASP A 345 21.56 26.37 -18.50
C ASP A 345 21.41 26.05 -17.00
N GLU A 346 21.28 24.76 -16.68
CA GLU A 346 21.08 24.30 -15.31
C GLU A 346 22.35 24.45 -14.45
N LYS A 347 23.53 24.22 -15.05
CA LYS A 347 24.81 24.30 -14.32
C LYS A 347 25.15 25.74 -13.99
N GLU A 348 24.95 26.66 -14.92
CA GLU A 348 25.06 28.10 -14.67
C GLU A 348 24.15 28.55 -13.51
N ALA A 349 22.89 28.11 -13.51
CA ALA A 349 21.94 28.37 -12.43
C ALA A 349 22.45 27.83 -11.08
N ALA A 350 23.01 26.62 -11.09
CA ALA A 350 23.57 25.98 -9.90
C ALA A 350 24.82 26.72 -9.38
N ILE A 351 25.69 27.24 -10.26
CA ILE A 351 26.82 28.09 -9.86
C ILE A 351 26.31 29.41 -9.26
N ALA A 352 25.28 30.02 -9.83
CA ALA A 352 24.63 31.19 -9.23
C ALA A 352 24.06 30.89 -7.83
N ALA A 353 23.42 29.73 -7.66
CA ALA A 353 22.92 29.27 -6.37
C ALA A 353 24.05 29.04 -5.36
N ASP A 354 25.19 28.49 -5.78
CA ASP A 354 26.38 28.28 -4.95
C ASP A 354 27.01 29.59 -4.50
N ILE A 355 27.14 30.57 -5.40
CA ILE A 355 27.64 31.92 -5.08
C ILE A 355 26.82 32.54 -3.95
N LEU A 356 25.48 32.53 -4.10
CA LEU A 356 24.58 33.12 -3.11
C LEU A 356 24.54 32.31 -1.82
N SER A 357 24.56 30.98 -1.92
CA SER A 357 24.59 30.11 -0.74
C SER A 357 25.85 30.35 0.07
N ARG A 358 27.02 30.47 -0.59
CA ARG A 358 28.28 30.82 0.05
C ARG A 358 28.24 32.21 0.69
N HIS A 359 27.63 33.20 0.02
CA HIS A 359 27.48 34.54 0.57
C HIS A 359 26.59 34.56 1.82
N PHE A 360 25.37 34.00 1.75
CA PHE A 360 24.41 34.06 2.85
C PHE A 360 24.66 33.07 3.99
N TYR A 361 25.21 31.90 3.70
CA TYR A 361 25.32 30.79 4.66
C TYR A 361 26.76 30.48 5.04
N GLN A 362 27.74 31.12 4.39
CA GLN A 362 29.16 30.98 4.67
C GLN A 362 29.57 29.52 4.76
N ASP A 363 30.16 29.10 5.88
CA ASP A 363 30.63 27.73 6.04
C ASP A 363 29.50 26.69 6.10
N PHE A 364 28.26 27.09 6.40
CA PHE A 364 27.09 26.20 6.39
C PHE A 364 26.46 26.02 5.01
N ALA A 365 27.01 26.66 3.98
CA ALA A 365 26.56 26.48 2.61
C ALA A 365 26.87 25.07 2.10
N TYR A 366 25.83 24.34 1.71
CA TYR A 366 26.00 23.24 0.76
C TYR A 366 26.30 23.84 -0.62
N LEU A 367 27.43 23.47 -1.21
CA LEU A 367 27.81 23.84 -2.56
C LEU A 367 27.63 22.64 -3.49
N ASN A 368 26.97 22.87 -4.61
CA ASN A 368 26.82 21.93 -5.70
C ASN A 368 28.17 21.62 -6.37
N PHE A 369 29.08 22.60 -6.39
CA PHE A 369 30.44 22.53 -6.94
C PHE A 369 31.49 22.88 -5.87
N PRO A 370 31.79 21.97 -4.91
CA PRO A 370 32.73 22.23 -3.82
C PRO A 370 34.14 22.66 -4.27
N GLU A 371 34.59 22.20 -5.44
CA GLU A 371 35.86 22.56 -6.07
C GLU A 371 35.98 24.06 -6.37
N LEU A 372 34.85 24.73 -6.58
CA LEU A 372 34.79 26.17 -6.84
C LEU A 372 34.87 27.02 -5.57
N LYS A 373 34.83 26.41 -4.37
CA LYS A 373 34.88 27.11 -3.07
C LYS A 373 36.11 28.00 -2.92
N LYS A 374 37.24 27.61 -3.52
CA LYS A 374 38.52 28.34 -3.44
C LYS A 374 38.59 29.58 -4.33
N LYS A 375 37.72 29.69 -5.33
CA LYS A 375 37.72 30.82 -6.27
C LYS A 375 37.12 32.08 -5.65
N SER A 376 37.52 33.25 -6.16
CA SER A 376 36.92 34.52 -5.73
C SER A 376 35.52 34.69 -6.30
N PHE A 377 34.65 35.49 -5.66
CA PHE A 377 33.32 35.78 -6.21
C PHE A 377 33.40 36.44 -7.59
N LYS A 378 34.36 37.35 -7.79
CA LYS A 378 34.60 38.02 -9.07
C LYS A 378 34.91 37.01 -10.18
N GLU A 379 35.83 36.09 -9.93
CA GLU A 379 36.23 35.06 -10.89
C GLU A 379 35.07 34.10 -11.21
N LEU A 380 34.25 33.75 -10.23
CA LEU A 380 33.07 32.91 -10.45
C LEU A 380 32.04 33.62 -11.33
N LEU A 381 31.76 34.90 -11.04
CA LEU A 381 30.84 35.73 -11.81
C LEU A 381 31.31 35.99 -13.24
N GLU A 382 32.61 36.18 -13.45
CA GLU A 382 33.18 36.47 -14.77
C GLU A 382 33.21 35.24 -15.68
N ASN A 383 33.60 34.09 -15.13
CA ASN A 383 33.87 32.91 -15.95
C ASN A 383 32.66 31.98 -16.12
N ASN A 384 31.63 32.11 -15.28
CA ASN A 384 30.55 31.10 -15.22
C ASN A 384 29.13 31.67 -15.29
N ILE A 385 28.96 33.00 -15.21
CA ILE A 385 27.63 33.62 -15.20
C ILE A 385 27.49 34.59 -16.38
N THR A 386 26.56 34.28 -17.28
CA THR A 386 26.14 35.07 -18.43
C THR A 386 24.77 35.72 -18.18
N GLU A 387 23.80 35.00 -17.60
CA GLU A 387 22.46 35.50 -17.29
C GLU A 387 22.39 36.08 -15.86
N ASN A 388 21.66 37.20 -15.69
CA ASN A 388 21.39 37.83 -14.38
C ASN A 388 22.65 38.20 -13.55
N LYS A 389 23.85 38.28 -14.17
CA LYS A 389 25.13 38.57 -13.50
C LYS A 389 25.10 39.81 -12.60
N GLN A 390 24.58 40.93 -13.11
CA GLN A 390 24.51 42.19 -12.36
C GLN A 390 23.63 42.06 -11.10
N LYS A 391 22.58 41.24 -11.17
CA LYS A 391 21.69 41.04 -10.03
C LYS A 391 22.34 40.21 -8.93
N ILE A 392 23.14 39.20 -9.29
CA ILE A 392 23.97 38.49 -8.30
C ILE A 392 24.98 39.45 -7.67
N LEU A 393 25.66 40.27 -8.48
CA LEU A 393 26.65 41.23 -7.99
C LEU A 393 26.02 42.22 -7.00
N ASN A 394 24.83 42.74 -7.32
CA ASN A 394 24.11 43.63 -6.43
C ASN A 394 23.78 42.95 -5.09
N ILE A 395 23.32 41.69 -5.11
CA ILE A 395 22.99 40.94 -3.88
C ILE A 395 24.24 40.67 -3.03
N VAL A 396 25.37 40.32 -3.65
CA VAL A 396 26.61 40.01 -2.93
C VAL A 396 27.27 41.25 -2.32
N ASN A 397 26.95 42.44 -2.84
CA ASN A 397 27.46 43.72 -2.35
C ASN A 397 26.51 44.44 -1.36
N MET A 398 25.34 43.86 -1.08
CA MET A 398 24.46 44.29 0.01
C MET A 398 25.01 43.81 1.36
#